data_AF-A0A1G4APQ7-F1
#
_entry.id   AF-A0A1G4APQ7-F1
#
_cell.length_a   1.000
_cell.length_b   1.000
_cell.length_c   1.000
_cell.angle_alpha   90.00
_cell.angle_beta   90.00
_cell.angle_gamma   90.00
#
_symmetry.space_group_name_H-M   'P 1'
#
loop_
_entity.id
_entity.type
_entity.pdbx_description
1 polymer ?
#
loop_
_entity_poly.entity_id
_entity_poly.type
_entity_poly.pdbx_seq_one_letter_code
_entity_poly.pdbx_strand_id
1 'polypeptide(L)'
;MVMYEEEVTNFSDDFRDWITHPIYTFSRHLISPLLRMGRLLQHTRQSMSWPDQMKAEAAALEEELLQCYDRDVEANRGPIKDTADVLHVNEAMHAAALIMFYTRIMDMPFTTPLIRRNVDKVQREASFIAPSSLSSRAIIFPLFIAGCEAVDGRVRELIAQRILGSNYCSELEPSKVVSHLSQIWSVRDQSPGLTWLEWSQQGNPLEDYHRSS
;
A
#
# COMPACT_ATOMS: atom_id res chain seq x y z
N MET A 1 -17.48 -16.72 -8.23
CA MET A 1 -17.60 -15.66 -9.24
C MET A 1 -18.98 -15.00 -9.08
N VAL A 2 -19.23 -14.39 -7.92
CA VAL A 2 -20.53 -13.78 -7.55
C VAL A 2 -20.28 -12.44 -6.82
N MET A 3 -19.19 -12.33 -6.05
CA MET A 3 -18.79 -11.09 -5.40
C MET A 3 -18.29 -9.95 -6.32
N TYR A 4 -17.93 -10.23 -7.58
CA TYR A 4 -17.27 -9.22 -8.43
C TYR A 4 -18.24 -8.21 -9.07
N GLU A 5 -19.53 -8.54 -9.16
CA GLU A 5 -20.52 -7.66 -9.80
C GLU A 5 -21.32 -6.82 -8.79
N GLU A 6 -21.37 -7.19 -7.50
CA GLU A 6 -22.17 -6.48 -6.50
C GLU A 6 -21.58 -5.13 -6.05
N GLU A 7 -20.27 -4.92 -6.17
CA GLU A 7 -19.61 -3.70 -5.67
C GLU A 7 -19.66 -2.50 -6.64
N VAL A 8 -19.96 -2.70 -7.92
CA VAL A 8 -19.87 -1.58 -8.90
C VAL A 8 -21.15 -0.75 -8.99
N THR A 9 -22.30 -1.27 -8.54
CA THR A 9 -23.62 -0.65 -8.81
C THR A 9 -24.49 -0.34 -7.59
N ASN A 10 -24.07 -0.64 -6.36
CA ASN A 10 -24.91 -0.53 -5.17
C ASN A 10 -24.72 0.77 -4.36
N PHE A 11 -24.42 1.89 -5.02
CA PHE A 11 -24.32 3.20 -4.35
C PHE A 11 -25.25 4.22 -4.97
N SER A 12 -25.57 5.27 -4.19
CA SER A 12 -26.37 6.39 -4.66
C SER A 12 -25.83 6.96 -5.98
N ASP A 13 -26.71 7.41 -6.86
CA ASP A 13 -26.36 8.13 -8.08
C ASP A 13 -25.50 9.37 -7.82
N ASP A 14 -25.52 9.89 -6.59
CA ASP A 14 -24.68 11.01 -6.14
C ASP A 14 -23.16 10.73 -6.26
N PHE A 15 -22.77 9.45 -6.23
CA PHE A 15 -21.37 9.00 -6.32
C PHE A 15 -20.96 8.58 -7.73
N ARG A 16 -21.83 8.75 -8.74
CA ARG A 16 -21.54 8.32 -10.12
C ARG A 16 -20.31 9.02 -10.71
N ASP A 17 -20.16 10.30 -10.38
CA ASP A 17 -19.07 11.17 -10.85
C ASP A 17 -17.84 11.14 -9.90
N TRP A 18 -17.82 10.24 -8.91
CA TRP A 18 -16.67 10.06 -8.03
C TRP A 18 -15.69 9.06 -8.63
N ILE A 19 -14.40 9.35 -8.48
CA ILE A 19 -13.31 8.40 -8.77
C ILE A 19 -13.22 7.40 -7.62
N THR A 20 -13.29 7.88 -6.38
CA THR A 20 -13.15 7.01 -5.21
C THR A 20 -14.45 6.32 -4.82
N HIS A 21 -14.29 5.14 -4.22
CA HIS A 21 -15.37 4.36 -3.68
C HIS A 21 -15.83 4.95 -2.33
N PRO A 22 -17.14 5.17 -2.12
CA PRO A 22 -17.65 5.88 -0.94
C PRO A 22 -17.34 5.18 0.39
N ILE A 23 -17.10 3.86 0.38
CA ILE A 23 -16.71 3.09 1.56
C ILE A 23 -15.18 3.05 1.78
N TYR A 24 -14.40 2.92 0.70
CA TYR A 24 -12.99 2.56 0.79
C TYR A 24 -12.04 3.77 0.69
N THR A 25 -12.56 4.97 0.35
CA THR A 25 -11.78 6.23 0.20
C THR A 25 -10.63 6.17 -0.82
N PHE A 26 -10.65 5.17 -1.69
CA PHE A 26 -9.78 5.02 -2.85
C PHE A 26 -10.59 4.44 -4.02
N SER A 27 -10.00 4.43 -5.21
CA SER A 27 -10.66 4.06 -6.46
C SER A 27 -11.36 2.71 -6.41
N ARG A 28 -12.60 2.69 -6.90
CA ARG A 28 -13.36 1.44 -7.10
C ARG A 28 -12.64 0.48 -8.04
N HIS A 29 -11.83 1.01 -8.97
CA HIS A 29 -11.07 0.20 -9.91
C HIS A 29 -9.95 -0.60 -9.22
N LEU A 30 -9.46 -0.16 -8.06
CA LEU A 30 -8.38 -0.83 -7.31
C LEU A 30 -8.84 -2.02 -6.47
N ILE A 31 -10.13 -2.14 -6.14
CA ILE A 31 -10.62 -3.15 -5.18
C ILE A 31 -10.35 -4.57 -5.69
N SER A 32 -10.77 -4.89 -6.91
CA SER A 32 -10.55 -6.20 -7.53
C SER A 32 -9.05 -6.54 -7.67
N PRO A 33 -8.19 -5.66 -8.24
CA PRO A 33 -6.75 -5.87 -8.27
C PRO A 33 -6.13 -6.15 -6.90
N LEU A 34 -6.51 -5.42 -5.86
CA LEU A 34 -5.99 -5.64 -4.50
C LEU A 34 -6.41 -7.00 -3.93
N LEU A 35 -7.66 -7.43 -4.15
CA LEU A 35 -8.13 -8.75 -3.75
C LEU A 35 -7.41 -9.88 -4.50
N ARG A 36 -7.14 -9.69 -5.81
CA ARG A 36 -6.33 -10.61 -6.62
C ARG A 36 -4.90 -10.71 -6.10
N MET A 37 -4.29 -9.56 -5.81
CA MET A 37 -2.95 -9.48 -5.22
C MET A 37 -2.88 -10.26 -3.92
N GLY A 38 -3.87 -10.11 -3.03
CA GLY A 38 -3.97 -10.87 -1.78
C GLY A 38 -3.92 -12.38 -1.97
N ARG A 39 -4.56 -12.92 -3.03
CA ARG A 39 -4.52 -14.36 -3.34
C ARG A 39 -3.16 -14.80 -3.86
N LEU A 40 -2.55 -14.03 -4.77
CA LEU A 40 -1.21 -14.34 -5.26
C LEU A 40 -0.16 -14.31 -4.13
N LEU A 41 -0.29 -13.37 -3.18
CA LEU A 41 0.59 -13.27 -2.02
C LEU A 41 0.55 -14.52 -1.13
N GLN A 42 -0.63 -15.12 -0.95
CA GLN A 42 -0.77 -16.35 -0.17
C GLN A 42 0.05 -17.50 -0.77
N HIS A 43 0.05 -17.61 -2.11
CA HIS A 43 0.83 -18.62 -2.81
C HIS A 43 2.33 -18.32 -2.82
N THR A 44 2.71 -17.04 -2.91
CA THR A 44 4.13 -16.62 -2.90
C THR A 44 4.83 -17.08 -1.62
N ARG A 45 4.13 -17.04 -0.49
CA ARG A 45 4.66 -17.51 0.80
C ARG A 45 4.84 -19.03 0.88
N GLN A 46 4.22 -19.79 -0.01
CA GLN A 46 4.13 -21.26 0.07
C GLN A 46 5.00 -21.99 -0.94
N SER A 47 5.42 -21.35 -2.04
CA SER A 47 6.14 -22.01 -3.14
C SER A 47 7.44 -21.31 -3.49
N MET A 48 8.52 -22.08 -3.68
CA MET A 48 9.81 -21.59 -4.19
C MET A 48 9.80 -21.34 -5.71
N SER A 49 8.83 -21.89 -6.45
CA SER A 49 8.75 -21.74 -7.92
C SER A 49 7.32 -21.56 -8.39
N TRP A 50 7.10 -20.57 -9.24
CA TRP A 50 5.78 -20.24 -9.77
C TRP A 50 5.47 -21.03 -11.04
N PRO A 51 4.29 -21.69 -11.12
CA PRO A 51 3.75 -22.20 -12.39
C PRO A 51 3.59 -21.07 -13.40
N ASP A 52 3.67 -21.38 -14.70
CA ASP A 52 3.55 -20.37 -15.77
C ASP A 52 2.19 -19.66 -15.76
N GLN A 53 1.12 -20.36 -15.35
CA GLN A 53 -0.19 -19.75 -15.15
C GLN A 53 -0.15 -18.60 -14.12
N MET A 54 0.58 -18.78 -13.02
CA MET A 54 0.70 -17.74 -11.99
C MET A 54 1.56 -16.56 -12.46
N LYS A 55 2.61 -16.84 -13.24
CA LYS A 55 3.41 -15.76 -13.87
C LYS A 55 2.54 -14.93 -14.83
N ALA A 56 1.72 -15.59 -15.63
CA ALA A 56 0.75 -14.93 -16.50
C ALA A 56 -0.28 -14.13 -15.69
N GLU A 57 -0.75 -14.66 -14.54
CA GLU A 57 -1.67 -13.95 -13.66
C GLU A 57 -1.02 -12.71 -13.02
N ALA A 58 0.24 -12.77 -12.59
CA ALA A 58 0.97 -11.61 -12.10
C ALA A 58 1.18 -10.55 -13.18
N ALA A 59 1.54 -10.95 -14.41
CA ALA A 59 1.66 -10.02 -15.54
C ALA A 59 0.33 -9.33 -15.85
N ALA A 60 -0.78 -10.09 -15.87
CA ALA A 60 -2.11 -9.52 -16.07
C ALA A 60 -2.53 -8.58 -14.91
N LEU A 61 -2.13 -8.89 -13.68
CA LEU A 61 -2.38 -8.03 -12.52
C LEU A 61 -1.58 -6.72 -12.61
N GLU A 62 -0.31 -6.77 -13.03
CA GLU A 62 0.49 -5.56 -13.25
C GLU A 62 -0.18 -4.63 -14.26
N GLU A 63 -0.57 -5.18 -15.41
CA GLU A 63 -1.26 -4.42 -16.45
C GLU A 63 -2.56 -3.81 -15.92
N GLU A 64 -3.36 -4.58 -15.18
CA GLU A 64 -4.61 -4.09 -14.58
C GLU A 64 -4.37 -2.93 -13.61
N LEU A 65 -3.37 -3.03 -12.71
CA LEU A 65 -3.03 -1.96 -11.78
C LEU A 65 -2.66 -0.65 -12.50
N LEU A 66 -1.87 -0.76 -13.58
CA LEU A 66 -1.49 0.40 -14.39
C LEU A 66 -2.68 1.00 -15.14
N GLN A 67 -3.55 0.16 -15.72
CA GLN A 67 -4.77 0.62 -16.39
C GLN A 67 -5.75 1.29 -15.42
N CYS A 68 -5.88 0.79 -14.18
CA CYS A 68 -6.70 1.44 -13.15
C CYS A 68 -6.19 2.85 -12.86
N TYR A 69 -4.88 3.03 -12.77
CA TYR A 69 -4.27 4.34 -12.57
C TYR A 69 -4.55 5.29 -13.73
N ASP A 70 -4.34 4.84 -14.97
CA ASP A 70 -4.58 5.67 -16.15
C ASP A 70 -6.05 6.11 -16.27
N ARG A 71 -7.00 5.20 -15.99
CA ARG A 71 -8.43 5.55 -15.96
C ARG A 71 -8.77 6.61 -14.93
N ASP A 72 -8.18 6.53 -13.73
CA ASP A 72 -8.39 7.52 -12.70
C ASP A 72 -7.77 8.88 -13.09
N VAL A 73 -6.58 8.88 -13.71
CA VAL A 73 -5.95 10.11 -14.23
C VAL A 73 -6.80 10.74 -15.33
N GLU A 74 -7.40 9.95 -16.22
CA GLU A 74 -8.31 10.43 -17.25
C GLU A 74 -9.60 10.99 -16.65
N ALA A 75 -10.22 10.28 -15.70
CA ALA A 75 -11.38 10.76 -14.97
C ALA A 75 -11.08 12.06 -14.21
N ASN A 76 -9.84 12.22 -13.70
CA ASN A 76 -9.39 13.40 -12.99
C ASN A 76 -9.26 14.66 -13.89
N ARG A 77 -9.42 14.52 -15.21
CA ARG A 77 -9.49 15.66 -16.14
C ARG A 77 -10.91 16.21 -16.31
N GLY A 78 -11.92 15.49 -15.83
CA GLY A 78 -13.33 15.86 -15.89
C GLY A 78 -13.82 16.64 -14.67
N PRO A 79 -15.14 16.89 -14.57
CA PRO A 79 -15.74 17.49 -13.38
C PRO A 79 -15.81 16.44 -12.26
N ILE A 80 -14.89 16.52 -11.30
CA ILE A 80 -14.79 15.59 -10.16
C ILE A 80 -15.48 16.17 -8.94
N LYS A 81 -16.13 15.30 -8.15
CA LYS A 81 -16.75 15.66 -6.87
C LYS A 81 -15.96 15.20 -5.65
N ASP A 82 -14.96 14.32 -5.81
CA ASP A 82 -14.01 13.97 -4.75
C ASP A 82 -13.29 15.21 -4.21
N THR A 83 -13.03 15.23 -2.91
CA THR A 83 -12.21 16.28 -2.30
C THR A 83 -10.73 16.09 -2.64
N ALA A 84 -9.95 17.17 -2.62
CA ALA A 84 -8.50 17.09 -2.87
C ALA A 84 -7.81 16.06 -1.96
N ASP A 85 -8.14 16.03 -0.67
CA ASP A 85 -7.58 15.07 0.28
C ASP A 85 -7.86 13.61 -0.12
N VAL A 86 -9.07 13.32 -0.61
CA VAL A 86 -9.47 11.98 -1.05
C VAL A 86 -8.73 11.58 -2.32
N LEU A 87 -8.51 12.52 -3.24
CA LEU A 87 -7.69 12.28 -4.44
C LEU A 87 -6.23 11.99 -4.08
N HIS A 88 -5.65 12.69 -3.09
CA HIS A 88 -4.30 12.39 -2.60
C HIS A 88 -4.21 11.01 -1.93
N VAL A 89 -5.24 10.60 -1.17
CA VAL A 89 -5.33 9.22 -0.65
C VAL A 89 -5.36 8.21 -1.80
N ASN A 90 -6.15 8.47 -2.84
CA ASN A 90 -6.23 7.59 -4.01
C ASN A 90 -4.87 7.42 -4.70
N GLU A 91 -4.17 8.53 -4.96
CA GLU A 91 -2.83 8.51 -5.56
C GLU A 91 -1.81 7.73 -4.72
N ALA A 92 -1.88 7.88 -3.39
CA ALA A 92 -1.04 7.12 -2.47
C ALA A 92 -1.39 5.62 -2.46
N MET A 93 -2.67 5.26 -2.58
CA MET A 93 -3.11 3.87 -2.66
C MET A 93 -2.61 3.17 -3.93
N HIS A 94 -2.68 3.84 -5.09
CA HIS A 94 -2.09 3.33 -6.33
C HIS A 94 -0.58 3.07 -6.19
N ALA A 95 0.15 4.04 -5.63
CA ALA A 95 1.58 3.90 -5.39
C ALA A 95 1.90 2.76 -4.41
N ALA A 96 1.13 2.62 -3.33
CA ALA A 96 1.27 1.53 -2.37
C ALA A 96 0.98 0.15 -2.99
N ALA A 97 -0.04 0.04 -3.84
CA ALA A 97 -0.36 -1.18 -4.57
C ALA A 97 0.80 -1.62 -5.47
N LEU A 98 1.43 -0.68 -6.20
CA LEU A 98 2.61 -0.96 -7.01
C LEU A 98 3.82 -1.37 -6.16
N ILE A 99 4.06 -0.69 -5.02
CA ILE A 99 5.11 -1.11 -4.08
C ILE A 99 4.89 -2.56 -3.66
N MET A 100 3.67 -2.90 -3.23
CA MET A 100 3.35 -4.26 -2.80
C MET A 100 3.55 -5.27 -3.92
N PHE A 101 3.07 -4.97 -5.12
CA PHE A 101 3.24 -5.84 -6.28
C PHE A 101 4.73 -6.11 -6.55
N TYR A 102 5.54 -5.06 -6.74
CA TYR A 102 6.95 -5.27 -7.11
C TYR A 102 7.77 -5.92 -6.01
N THR A 103 7.51 -5.61 -4.74
CA THR A 103 8.32 -6.14 -3.64
C THR A 103 7.85 -7.48 -3.11
N ARG A 104 6.55 -7.78 -3.13
CA ARG A 104 6.01 -9.01 -2.52
C ARG A 104 5.64 -10.07 -3.54
N ILE A 105 5.28 -9.68 -4.78
CA ILE A 105 4.94 -10.62 -5.85
C ILE A 105 6.16 -10.85 -6.74
N MET A 106 6.79 -9.78 -7.21
CA MET A 106 7.96 -9.88 -8.08
C MET A 106 9.28 -10.04 -7.32
N ASP A 107 9.21 -10.05 -5.99
CA ASP A 107 10.33 -10.17 -5.05
C ASP A 107 11.51 -9.22 -5.35
N MET A 108 11.20 -8.03 -5.87
CA MET A 108 12.22 -7.04 -6.19
C MET A 108 12.75 -6.40 -4.91
N PRO A 109 14.07 -6.13 -4.83
CA PRO A 109 14.64 -5.49 -3.67
C PRO A 109 14.14 -4.06 -3.55
N PHE A 110 13.96 -3.61 -2.32
CA PHE A 110 13.53 -2.26 -1.97
C PHE A 110 14.39 -1.12 -2.55
N THR A 111 15.62 -1.43 -2.95
CA THR A 111 16.56 -0.47 -3.55
C THR A 111 16.23 -0.16 -5.01
N THR A 112 15.36 -0.94 -5.64
CA THR A 112 14.93 -0.78 -7.04
C THR A 112 14.37 0.64 -7.26
N PRO A 113 14.83 1.38 -8.28
CA PRO A 113 14.40 2.76 -8.52
C PRO A 113 12.89 2.96 -8.61
N LEU A 114 12.17 2.00 -9.21
CA LEU A 114 10.71 2.04 -9.33
C LEU A 114 10.00 1.98 -7.97
N ILE A 115 10.49 1.14 -7.05
CA ILE A 115 9.96 1.04 -5.69
C ILE A 115 10.22 2.35 -4.94
N ARG A 116 11.45 2.87 -5.00
CA ARG A 116 11.84 4.13 -4.37
C ARG A 116 10.98 5.32 -4.85
N ARG A 117 10.74 5.41 -6.16
CA ARG A 117 9.87 6.45 -6.75
C ARG A 117 8.45 6.37 -6.21
N ASN A 118 7.90 5.17 -6.03
CA ASN A 118 6.56 5.01 -5.47
C ASN A 118 6.54 5.32 -3.96
N VAL A 119 7.60 4.97 -3.21
CA VAL A 119 7.75 5.37 -1.79
C VAL A 119 7.72 6.89 -1.66
N ASP A 120 8.50 7.60 -2.49
CA ASP A 120 8.52 9.07 -2.51
C ASP A 120 7.16 9.63 -2.91
N LYS A 121 6.46 9.00 -3.87
CA LYS A 121 5.10 9.39 -4.26
C LYS A 121 4.13 9.29 -3.07
N VAL A 122 4.10 8.16 -2.36
CA VAL A 122 3.24 8.00 -1.16
C VAL A 122 3.54 9.08 -0.12
N GLN A 123 4.82 9.32 0.18
CA GLN A 123 5.22 10.34 1.15
C GLN A 123 4.76 11.73 0.72
N ARG A 124 4.94 12.07 -0.56
CA ARG A 124 4.52 13.35 -1.14
C ARG A 124 3.00 13.53 -1.07
N GLU A 125 2.22 12.55 -1.51
CA GLU A 125 0.76 12.63 -1.47
C GLU A 125 0.24 12.76 -0.03
N ALA A 126 0.84 12.04 0.90
CA ALA A 126 0.51 12.15 2.32
C ALA A 126 0.78 13.55 2.89
N SER A 127 1.74 14.30 2.35
CA SER A 127 2.07 15.67 2.77
C SER A 127 1.04 16.71 2.34
N PHE A 128 0.25 16.42 1.30
CA PHE A 128 -0.82 17.31 0.85
C PHE A 128 -2.10 17.18 1.69
N ILE A 129 -2.23 16.12 2.47
CA ILE A 129 -3.39 15.89 3.33
C ILE A 129 -3.14 16.53 4.70
N ALA A 130 -4.04 17.39 5.18
CA ALA A 130 -3.90 17.95 6.53
C ALA A 130 -3.97 16.84 7.61
N PRO A 131 -3.12 16.83 8.65
CA PRO A 131 -3.17 15.81 9.71
C PRO A 131 -4.53 15.75 10.44
N SER A 132 -5.23 16.89 10.49
CA SER A 132 -6.57 17.02 11.06
C SER A 132 -7.70 16.55 10.13
N SER A 133 -7.41 16.28 8.86
CA SER A 133 -8.40 15.80 7.89
C SER A 133 -8.88 14.39 8.25
N LEU A 134 -10.16 14.10 7.99
CA LEU A 134 -10.70 12.75 8.14
C LEU A 134 -9.99 11.74 7.22
N SER A 135 -9.57 12.19 6.03
CA SER A 135 -8.79 11.41 5.07
C SER A 135 -7.39 11.05 5.58
N SER A 136 -6.89 11.73 6.61
CA SER A 136 -5.60 11.42 7.23
C SER A 136 -5.57 10.03 7.88
N ARG A 137 -6.72 9.39 8.09
CA ARG A 137 -6.76 7.99 8.57
C ARG A 137 -6.53 7.00 7.45
N ALA A 138 -7.08 7.28 6.26
CA ALA A 138 -6.98 6.41 5.10
C ALA A 138 -5.54 6.33 4.54
N ILE A 139 -4.71 7.35 4.81
CA ILE A 139 -3.30 7.38 4.35
C ILE A 139 -2.35 6.49 5.15
N ILE A 140 -2.77 5.96 6.32
CA ILE A 140 -1.91 5.14 7.18
C ILE A 140 -1.48 3.84 6.50
N PHE A 141 -2.39 3.16 5.81
CA PHE A 141 -2.03 1.93 5.08
C PHE A 141 -0.97 2.21 3.99
N PRO A 142 -1.14 3.19 3.08
CA PRO A 142 -0.09 3.59 2.15
C PRO A 142 1.24 3.92 2.84
N LEU A 143 1.21 4.73 3.90
CA LEU A 143 2.41 5.12 4.63
C LEU A 143 3.12 3.93 5.29
N PHE A 144 2.38 2.97 5.81
CA PHE A 144 2.97 1.75 6.36
C PHE A 144 3.67 0.94 5.27
N ILE A 145 3.02 0.74 4.12
CA ILE A 145 3.61 0.04 2.97
C ILE A 145 4.88 0.76 2.47
N ALA A 146 4.81 2.07 2.27
CA ALA A 146 5.96 2.86 1.85
C ALA A 146 7.08 2.87 2.91
N GLY A 147 6.70 2.93 4.19
CA GLY A 147 7.62 2.84 5.32
C GLY A 147 8.37 1.52 5.35
N CYS A 148 7.70 0.40 5.08
CA CYS A 148 8.35 -0.92 5.00
C CYS A 148 9.50 -0.95 4.00
N GLU A 149 9.43 -0.14 2.93
CA GLU A 149 10.39 -0.11 1.83
C GLU A 149 11.34 1.10 1.84
N ALA A 150 11.08 2.09 2.69
CA ALA A 150 11.88 3.31 2.80
C ALA A 150 13.35 2.99 3.11
N VAL A 151 14.24 3.60 2.33
CA VAL A 151 15.70 3.40 2.41
C VAL A 151 16.37 4.58 3.09
N ASP A 152 15.99 5.80 2.70
CA ASP A 152 16.60 7.03 3.15
C ASP A 152 16.10 7.42 4.55
N GLY A 153 17.03 7.78 5.46
CA GLY A 153 16.70 8.16 6.83
C GLY A 153 15.70 9.32 6.94
N ARG A 154 15.82 10.32 6.06
CA ARG A 154 14.89 11.47 6.03
C ARG A 154 13.49 11.02 5.61
N VAL A 155 13.37 10.13 4.63
CA VAL A 155 12.06 9.60 4.20
C VAL A 155 11.42 8.76 5.31
N ARG A 156 12.20 7.93 6.01
CA ARG A 156 11.76 7.16 7.17
C ARG A 156 11.21 8.07 8.29
N GLU A 157 11.94 9.13 8.62
CA GLU A 157 11.51 10.13 9.60
C GLU A 157 10.21 10.83 9.21
N LEU A 158 10.10 11.28 7.95
CA LEU A 158 8.90 11.94 7.46
C LEU A 158 7.67 11.03 7.52
N ILE A 159 7.83 9.75 7.15
CA ILE A 159 6.76 8.75 7.25
C ILE A 159 6.37 8.52 8.72
N ALA A 160 7.35 8.33 9.61
CA ALA A 160 7.11 8.10 11.03
C ALA A 160 6.39 9.28 11.69
N GLN A 161 6.88 10.51 11.47
CA GLN A 161 6.25 11.74 11.97
C GLN A 161 4.81 11.88 11.46
N ARG A 162 4.58 11.56 10.19
CA ARG A 162 3.25 11.62 9.60
C ARG A 162 2.28 10.63 10.24
N ILE A 163 2.73 9.39 10.48
CA ILE A 163 1.93 8.38 11.17
C ILE A 163 1.61 8.84 12.60
N LEU A 164 2.60 9.32 13.36
CA LEU A 164 2.43 9.80 14.73
C LEU A 164 1.50 11.01 14.83
N GLY A 165 1.54 11.91 13.84
CA GLY A 165 0.69 13.11 13.79
C GLY A 165 -0.75 12.86 13.32
N SER A 166 -1.11 11.61 13.01
CA SER A 166 -2.45 11.27 12.55
C SER A 166 -3.42 11.22 13.73
N ASN A 167 -4.52 11.97 13.66
CA ASN A 167 -5.59 11.95 14.68
C ASN A 167 -6.38 10.63 14.63
N TYR A 168 -5.76 9.59 15.18
CA TYR A 168 -6.26 8.23 15.21
C TYR A 168 -7.35 8.07 16.28
N CYS A 169 -8.40 7.31 15.96
CA CYS A 169 -9.56 7.07 16.84
C CYS A 169 -9.83 5.56 17.02
N SER A 170 -8.81 4.71 16.88
CA SER A 170 -8.90 3.25 16.86
C SER A 170 -7.78 2.61 17.71
N GLU A 171 -7.95 1.32 18.06
CA GLU A 171 -7.06 0.45 18.86
C GLU A 171 -5.62 0.30 18.31
N LEU A 172 -5.37 0.69 17.06
CA LEU A 172 -4.04 0.71 16.45
C LEU A 172 -3.30 2.00 16.84
N GLU A 173 -2.52 1.92 17.91
CA GLU A 173 -1.70 3.06 18.37
C GLU A 173 -0.63 3.42 17.31
N PRO A 174 -0.57 4.68 16.81
CA PRO A 174 0.43 5.10 15.82
C PRO A 174 1.89 4.81 16.24
N SER A 175 2.17 4.85 17.54
CA SER A 175 3.47 4.48 18.11
C SER A 175 3.85 3.02 17.84
N LYS A 176 2.90 2.09 17.90
CA LYS A 176 3.13 0.67 17.58
C LYS A 176 3.47 0.50 16.10
N VAL A 177 2.78 1.21 15.22
CA VAL A 177 3.06 1.18 13.77
C VAL A 177 4.49 1.65 13.49
N VAL A 178 4.91 2.77 14.08
CA VAL A 178 6.28 3.29 13.93
C VAL A 178 7.32 2.36 14.57
N SER A 179 7.00 1.72 15.70
CA SER A 179 7.87 0.71 16.31
C SER A 179 8.12 -0.46 15.37
N HIS A 180 7.09 -0.99 14.72
CA HIS A 180 7.24 -2.05 13.72
C HIS A 180 8.09 -1.60 12.53
N LEU A 181 7.88 -0.38 12.01
CA LEU A 181 8.71 0.15 10.93
C LEU A 181 10.18 0.24 11.35
N SER A 182 10.45 0.69 12.56
CA SER A 182 11.82 0.78 13.10
C SER A 182 12.50 -0.58 13.19
N GLN A 183 11.76 -1.63 13.57
CA GLN A 183 12.27 -3.01 13.56
C GLN A 183 12.62 -3.47 12.14
N ILE A 184 11.73 -3.23 11.16
CA ILE A 184 11.95 -3.57 9.75
C ILE A 184 13.22 -2.88 9.22
N TRP A 185 13.37 -1.59 9.52
CA TRP A 185 14.55 -0.82 9.15
C TRP A 185 15.83 -1.39 9.75
N SER A 186 15.81 -1.74 11.04
CA SER A 186 16.96 -2.37 11.70
C SER A 186 17.39 -3.67 11.02
N VAL A 187 16.43 -4.55 10.67
CA VAL A 187 16.73 -5.81 9.97
C VAL A 187 17.36 -5.55 8.60
N ARG A 188 16.77 -4.62 7.83
CA ARG A 188 17.23 -4.29 6.48
C ARG A 188 18.59 -3.58 6.46
N ASP A 189 18.86 -2.75 7.46
CA ASP A 189 20.14 -2.02 7.56
C ASP A 189 21.30 -2.96 7.92
N GLN A 190 21.03 -4.04 8.65
CA GLN A 190 22.02 -5.08 8.98
C GLN A 190 22.29 -6.03 7.80
N SER A 191 21.38 -6.11 6.83
CA SER A 191 21.52 -6.98 5.66
C SER A 191 20.99 -6.28 4.40
N PRO A 192 21.76 -5.32 3.84
CA PRO A 192 21.36 -4.58 2.65
C PRO A 192 21.19 -5.53 1.47
N GLY A 193 19.99 -5.55 0.88
CA GLY A 193 19.67 -6.40 -0.27
C GLY A 193 18.67 -7.50 0.02
N LEU A 194 18.29 -7.73 1.29
CA LEU A 194 17.23 -8.68 1.61
C LEU A 194 15.93 -8.32 0.87
N THR A 195 15.37 -9.30 0.18
CA THR A 195 14.03 -9.20 -0.40
C THR A 195 12.98 -9.28 0.71
N TRP A 196 11.73 -8.95 0.36
CA TRP A 196 10.66 -8.98 1.35
C TRP A 196 10.43 -10.37 1.92
N LEU A 197 10.48 -11.41 1.08
CA LEU A 197 10.33 -12.79 1.52
C LEU A 197 11.41 -13.18 2.53
N GLU A 198 12.65 -12.77 2.28
CA GLU A 198 13.79 -13.15 3.12
C GLU A 198 13.70 -12.52 4.52
N TRP A 199 13.47 -11.20 4.62
CA TRP A 199 13.41 -10.55 5.94
C TRP A 199 12.11 -10.85 6.69
N SER A 200 10.98 -11.07 5.99
CA SER A 200 9.72 -11.43 6.64
C SER A 200 9.74 -12.82 7.28
N GLN A 201 10.60 -13.71 6.80
CA GLN A 201 10.84 -15.05 7.37
C GLN A 201 11.77 -15.05 8.58
N GLN A 202 12.56 -13.99 8.78
CA GLN A 202 13.47 -13.87 9.93
C GLN A 202 12.76 -13.65 11.27
N GLY A 203 11.42 -13.60 11.28
CA GLY A 203 10.59 -13.88 12.46
C GLY A 203 10.85 -13.00 13.68
N ASN A 204 10.10 -11.91 13.77
CA ASN A 204 9.61 -11.24 15.00
C ASN A 204 10.46 -11.40 16.28
N PRO A 205 11.33 -10.42 16.63
CA PRO A 205 12.10 -10.41 17.89
C PRO A 205 11.26 -10.50 19.17
N LEU A 206 9.93 -10.38 19.06
CA LEU A 206 8.99 -10.44 20.18
C LEU A 206 8.61 -11.88 20.59
N GLU A 207 8.79 -12.90 19.73
CA GLU A 207 8.61 -14.29 20.18
C GLU A 207 9.81 -14.79 21.01
N ASP A 208 11.02 -14.31 20.73
CA ASP A 208 12.22 -14.70 21.48
C ASP A 208 12.26 -14.11 22.90
N TYR A 209 11.59 -12.97 23.14
CA TYR A 209 11.49 -12.39 24.47
C TYR A 209 10.61 -13.24 25.42
N HIS A 210 9.56 -13.89 24.89
CA HIS A 210 8.67 -14.77 25.66
C HIS A 210 9.16 -16.21 25.79
N ARG A 211 10.16 -16.63 25.01
CA ARG A 211 10.80 -17.95 25.16
C ARG A 211 12.06 -17.93 26.03
N SER A 212 12.56 -16.75 26.39
CA SER A 212 13.77 -16.55 27.18
C SER A 212 13.52 -16.05 28.61
N SER A 213 12.26 -16.02 29.06
CA SER A 213 11.83 -15.57 30.39
C SER A 213 11.17 -16.69 31.19
#